data_AF-A0A7S1QTZ9-F1
#
_entry.id   AF-A0A7S1QTZ9-F1
#
_cell.length_a   1.000
_cell.length_b   1.000
_cell.length_c   1.000
_cell.angle_alpha   90.00
_cell.angle_beta   90.00
_cell.angle_gamma   90.00
#
_symmetry.space_group_name_H-M   'P 1'
#
loop_
_entity.id
_entity.type
_entity.pdbx_description
1 polymer ?
#
loop_
_entity_poly.entity_id
_entity_poly.type
_entity_poly.pdbx_seq_one_letter_code
_entity_poly.pdbx_strand_id
1 'polypeptide(L)'
;TPLEPLFKEVYWATCSGLPSLPQGPSLSWPLLSEGNVKSKEPTPVIFFTVAKILERVREAHRLTTQGKFNEVLVIFRSALQAIPLSVANDAREEQQLTEIIEMCREYVNLCRLEVTRKALDPSQLARNVELAAYLTCCKVQPS
;
A
#
# COMPACT_ATOMS: atom_id res chain seq x y z
N THR A 1 -10.27 10.85 5.67
CA THR A 1 -9.28 11.25 4.63
C THR A 1 -8.62 9.99 4.05
N PRO A 2 -7.94 10.00 2.88
CA PRO A 2 -7.40 8.76 2.30
C PRO A 2 -6.40 8.01 3.20
N LEU A 3 -5.70 8.71 4.09
CA LEU A 3 -4.73 8.13 5.02
C LEU A 3 -5.34 7.63 6.35
N GLU A 4 -6.55 8.06 6.68
CA GLU A 4 -7.23 7.69 7.93
C GLU A 4 -7.26 6.18 8.23
N PRO A 5 -7.65 5.30 7.28
CA PRO A 5 -7.64 3.86 7.56
C PRO A 5 -6.23 3.33 7.86
N LEU A 6 -5.20 3.84 7.18
CA LEU A 6 -3.81 3.42 7.41
C LEU A 6 -3.29 3.87 8.77
N PHE A 7 -3.63 5.10 9.20
CA PHE A 7 -3.29 5.56 10.54
C PHE A 7 -3.98 4.75 11.64
N LYS A 8 -5.24 4.34 11.42
CA LYS A 8 -5.93 3.44 12.34
C LYS A 8 -5.26 2.07 12.39
N GLU A 9 -4.90 1.49 11.25
CA GLU A 9 -4.16 0.22 11.18
C GLU A 9 -2.85 0.28 11.99
N VAL A 10 -2.05 1.33 11.79
CA VAL A 10 -0.80 1.54 12.54
C VAL A 10 -1.08 1.67 14.02
N TYR A 11 -2.07 2.50 14.40
CA TYR A 11 -2.44 2.70 15.80
C TYR A 11 -2.78 1.38 16.50
N TRP A 12 -3.65 0.57 15.91
CA TRP A 12 -4.05 -0.73 16.46
C TRP A 12 -2.91 -1.74 16.50
N ALA A 13 -1.95 -1.65 15.59
CA ALA A 13 -0.81 -2.55 15.56
C ALA A 13 0.28 -2.25 16.60
N THR A 14 0.28 -1.06 17.21
CA THR A 14 1.38 -0.60 18.07
C THR A 14 1.29 -1.06 19.53
N CYS A 15 0.11 -1.42 20.02
CA CYS A 15 -0.11 -1.74 21.44
C CYS A 15 -0.87 -3.07 21.58
N SER A 16 -0.53 -3.83 22.61
CA SER A 16 -1.21 -5.06 23.00
C SER A 16 -1.89 -4.91 24.37
N GLY A 17 -3.06 -5.50 24.53
CA GLY A 17 -3.78 -5.55 25.81
C GLY A 17 -3.38 -6.76 26.63
N LEU A 18 -2.87 -6.56 27.84
CA LEU A 18 -2.52 -7.63 28.77
C LEU A 18 -3.57 -7.70 29.90
N PRO A 19 -4.16 -8.88 30.18
CA PRO A 19 -5.02 -9.04 31.34
C PRO A 19 -4.18 -8.87 32.61
N SER A 20 -4.68 -8.07 33.55
CA SER A 20 -4.03 -7.85 34.83
C SER A 20 -4.68 -8.72 35.91
N LEU A 21 -5.23 -8.10 36.97
CA LEU A 21 -5.96 -8.77 38.02
C LEU A 21 -7.38 -9.16 37.55
N PRO A 22 -7.97 -10.26 38.04
CA PRO A 22 -9.39 -10.53 37.84
C PRO A 22 -10.23 -9.32 38.29
N GLN A 23 -11.17 -8.88 37.44
CA GLN A 23 -11.98 -7.66 37.62
C GLN A 23 -11.21 -6.32 37.58
N GLY A 24 -9.92 -6.33 37.25
CA GLY A 24 -9.11 -5.13 37.00
C GLY A 24 -9.12 -4.70 35.53
N PRO A 25 -8.76 -3.44 35.23
CA PRO A 25 -8.60 -2.99 33.85
C PRO A 25 -7.41 -3.69 33.16
N SER A 26 -7.53 -3.91 31.85
CA SER A 26 -6.43 -4.41 31.03
C SER A 26 -5.32 -3.35 30.91
N LEU A 27 -4.08 -3.81 30.91
CA LEU A 27 -2.90 -2.97 30.72
C LEU A 27 -2.60 -2.83 29.23
N SER A 28 -2.31 -1.62 28.76
CA SER A 28 -1.81 -1.38 27.40
C SER A 28 -0.29 -1.49 27.38
N TRP A 29 0.24 -2.42 26.60
CA TRP A 29 1.66 -2.68 26.47
C TRP A 29 2.15 -2.31 25.07
N PRO A 30 3.12 -1.38 24.92
CA PRO A 30 3.64 -1.01 23.61
C PRO A 30 4.47 -2.16 23.01
N LEU A 31 4.25 -2.42 21.72
CA LEU A 31 5.06 -3.33 20.94
C LEU A 31 6.25 -2.56 20.36
N LEU A 32 7.44 -3.10 20.58
CA LEU A 32 8.70 -2.48 20.15
C LEU A 32 9.29 -3.29 18.99
N SER A 33 9.93 -2.61 18.05
CA SER A 33 10.67 -3.25 16.97
C SER A 33 11.95 -3.90 17.50
N GLU A 34 12.66 -3.21 18.39
CA GLU A 34 13.92 -3.66 18.98
C GLU A 34 14.02 -3.26 20.45
N GLY A 35 14.79 -4.03 21.23
CA GLY A 35 15.11 -3.73 22.62
C GLY A 35 13.97 -4.03 23.61
N ASN A 36 13.97 -3.30 24.72
CA ASN A 36 12.97 -3.42 25.78
C ASN A 36 12.48 -2.02 26.21
N VAL A 37 11.37 -1.96 26.95
CA VAL A 37 10.77 -0.69 27.41
C VAL A 37 11.71 0.12 28.33
N LYS A 38 12.76 -0.52 28.87
CA LYS A 38 13.78 0.13 29.73
C LYS A 38 14.97 0.68 28.92
N SER A 39 15.01 0.47 27.61
CA SER A 39 16.02 1.07 26.74
C SER A 39 15.91 2.60 26.77
N LYS A 40 17.04 3.31 26.66
CA LYS A 40 17.06 4.79 26.63
C LYS A 40 16.23 5.37 25.47
N GLU A 41 16.16 4.65 24.36
CA GLU A 41 15.41 5.03 23.15
C GLU A 41 14.67 3.80 22.60
N PRO A 42 13.42 3.56 23.02
CA PRO A 42 12.63 2.44 22.51
C PRO A 42 12.01 2.79 21.13
N THR A 43 12.27 1.93 20.13
CA THR A 43 11.70 2.07 18.78
C THR A 43 10.36 1.35 18.69
N PRO A 44 9.25 2.01 18.33
CA PRO A 44 7.95 1.36 18.19
C PRO A 44 7.98 0.32 17.06
N VAL A 45 7.09 -0.67 17.13
CA VAL A 45 6.92 -1.64 16.05
C VAL A 45 6.53 -0.93 14.75
N ILE A 46 7.16 -1.36 13.65
CA ILE A 46 6.87 -0.84 12.31
C ILE A 46 5.86 -1.78 11.65
N PHE A 47 4.62 -1.32 11.48
CA PHE A 47 3.55 -2.13 10.87
C PHE A 47 3.72 -2.28 9.36
N PHE A 48 4.02 -1.16 8.67
CA PHE A 48 4.25 -1.16 7.23
C PHE A 48 5.71 -1.44 6.92
N THR A 49 6.08 -2.71 6.91
CA THR A 49 7.40 -3.14 6.42
C THR A 49 7.42 -3.19 4.89
N VAL A 50 8.62 -3.18 4.29
CA VAL A 50 8.80 -3.38 2.84
C VAL A 50 8.09 -4.66 2.38
N ALA A 51 8.20 -5.73 3.17
CA ALA A 51 7.53 -7.00 2.91
C ALA A 51 5.99 -6.87 2.89
N LYS A 52 5.41 -6.09 3.82
CA LYS A 52 3.96 -5.88 3.87
C LYS A 52 3.43 -5.07 2.69
N ILE A 53 4.22 -4.09 2.25
CA ILE A 53 3.90 -3.28 1.06
C ILE A 53 4.00 -4.15 -0.21
N LEU A 54 5.04 -4.97 -0.33
CA LEU A 54 5.20 -5.93 -1.44
C LEU A 54 4.06 -6.94 -1.50
N GLU A 55 3.52 -7.40 -0.36
CA GLU A 55 2.34 -8.27 -0.32
C GLU A 55 1.13 -7.59 -0.99
N ARG A 56 0.88 -6.31 -0.68
CA ARG A 56 -0.20 -5.52 -1.32
C ARG A 56 0.01 -5.38 -2.82
N VAL A 57 1.26 -5.14 -3.25
CA VAL A 57 1.62 -5.05 -4.67
C VAL A 57 1.37 -6.37 -5.40
N ARG A 58 1.79 -7.50 -4.82
CA ARG A 58 1.54 -8.84 -5.39
C ARG A 58 0.06 -9.13 -5.55
N GLU A 59 -0.74 -8.77 -4.56
CA GLU A 59 -2.19 -8.91 -4.64
C GLU A 59 -2.80 -8.04 -5.74
N ALA A 60 -2.32 -6.79 -5.90
CA ALA A 60 -2.74 -5.92 -6.98
C ALA A 60 -2.39 -6.50 -8.37
N HIS A 61 -1.21 -7.10 -8.54
CA HIS A 61 -0.84 -7.78 -9.79
C HIS A 61 -1.77 -8.97 -10.08
N ARG A 62 -2.09 -9.78 -9.07
CA ARG A 62 -3.02 -10.92 -9.20
C ARG A 62 -4.41 -10.49 -9.63
N LEU A 63 -4.88 -9.33 -9.17
CA LEU A 63 -6.18 -8.79 -9.58
C LEU A 63 -6.13 -8.08 -10.94
N THR A 64 -4.95 -7.59 -11.33
CA THR A 64 -4.71 -7.00 -12.66
C THR A 64 -4.89 -8.06 -13.75
N THR A 65 -4.35 -9.26 -13.56
CA THR A 65 -4.52 -10.38 -14.50
C THR A 65 -5.97 -10.87 -14.58
N GLN A 66 -6.78 -10.62 -13.55
CA GLN A 66 -8.23 -10.88 -13.55
C GLN A 66 -9.06 -9.74 -14.17
N GLY A 67 -8.43 -8.65 -14.61
CA GLY A 67 -9.11 -7.50 -15.23
C GLY A 67 -9.93 -6.62 -14.27
N LYS A 68 -9.75 -6.78 -12.96
CA LYS A 68 -10.48 -6.05 -11.90
C LYS A 68 -9.86 -4.68 -11.59
N PHE A 69 -9.74 -3.83 -12.61
CA PHE A 69 -8.97 -2.57 -12.53
C PHE A 69 -9.46 -1.56 -11.48
N ASN A 70 -10.75 -1.57 -11.12
CA ASN A 70 -11.27 -0.71 -10.05
C ASN A 70 -10.70 -1.12 -8.68
N GLU A 71 -10.67 -2.42 -8.37
CA GLU A 71 -10.10 -2.95 -7.12
C GLU A 71 -8.59 -2.74 -7.09
N VAL A 72 -7.92 -3.04 -8.21
CA VAL A 72 -6.48 -2.84 -8.39
C VAL A 72 -6.07 -1.39 -8.13
N LEU A 73 -6.83 -0.42 -8.66
CA LEU A 73 -6.56 1.00 -8.47
C LEU A 73 -6.60 1.40 -6.99
N VAL A 74 -7.52 0.83 -6.22
CA VAL A 74 -7.61 1.07 -4.77
C VAL A 74 -6.40 0.50 -4.06
N ILE A 75 -5.99 -0.72 -4.39
CA ILE A 75 -4.87 -1.40 -3.73
C ILE A 75 -3.54 -0.72 -4.04
N PHE A 76 -3.24 -0.37 -5.30
CA PHE A 76 -1.99 0.34 -5.63
C PHE A 76 -1.93 1.73 -4.99
N ARG A 77 -3.05 2.46 -4.91
CA ARG A 77 -3.10 3.73 -4.17
C ARG A 77 -2.85 3.53 -2.68
N SER A 78 -3.43 2.49 -2.09
CA SER A 78 -3.21 2.12 -0.69
C SER A 78 -1.75 1.75 -0.43
N ALA A 79 -1.11 1.01 -1.34
CA ALA A 79 0.32 0.70 -1.27
C ALA A 79 1.19 1.97 -1.30
N LEU A 80 0.94 2.89 -2.24
CA LEU A 80 1.63 4.19 -2.30
C LEU A 80 1.48 5.00 -1.00
N GLN A 81 0.29 5.00 -0.43
CA GLN A 81 -0.02 5.72 0.80
C GLN A 81 0.60 5.08 2.05
N ALA A 82 0.89 3.78 2.01
CA ALA A 82 1.55 3.06 3.11
C ALA A 82 3.07 3.32 3.15
N ILE A 83 3.70 3.62 2.01
CA ILE A 83 5.16 3.82 1.92
C ILE A 83 5.66 4.96 2.83
N PRO A 84 5.03 6.16 2.90
CA PRO A 84 5.42 7.20 3.86
C PRO A 84 5.29 6.81 5.33
N LEU A 85 4.55 5.74 5.64
CA LEU A 85 4.36 5.22 7.00
C LEU A 85 5.32 4.03 7.29
N SER A 86 6.22 3.72 6.37
CA SER A 86 7.25 2.69 6.52
C SER A 86 8.57 3.30 6.95
N VAL A 87 9.48 2.45 7.42
CA VAL A 87 10.86 2.80 7.76
C VAL A 87 11.79 1.88 6.98
N ALA A 88 12.79 2.44 6.32
CA ALA A 88 13.87 1.69 5.68
C ALA A 88 15.06 1.58 6.66
N ASN A 89 15.56 0.37 6.85
CA ASN A 89 16.68 0.11 7.75
C ASN A 89 18.05 0.29 7.08
N ASP A 90 18.11 0.13 5.76
CA ASP A 90 19.31 0.28 4.95
C ASP A 90 19.02 0.91 3.59
N ALA A 91 20.09 1.29 2.87
CA ALA A 91 19.99 1.89 1.55
C ALA A 91 19.35 0.96 0.49
N ARG A 92 19.37 -0.36 0.72
CA ARG A 92 18.76 -1.33 -0.17
C ARG A 92 17.24 -1.32 -0.02
N GLU A 93 16.73 -1.28 1.21
CA GLU A 93 15.30 -1.14 1.49
C GLU A 93 14.77 0.21 0.98
N GLU A 94 15.54 1.30 1.14
CA GLU A 94 15.19 2.60 0.58
C GLU A 94 15.07 2.56 -0.95
N GLN A 95 16.04 1.94 -1.63
CA GLN A 95 15.98 1.75 -3.07
C GLN A 95 14.76 0.91 -3.48
N GLN A 96 14.48 -0.18 -2.76
CA GLN A 96 13.32 -1.03 -3.01
C GLN A 96 11.99 -0.26 -2.87
N LEU A 97 11.84 0.55 -1.83
CA LEU A 97 10.66 1.40 -1.66
C LEU A 97 10.52 2.41 -2.81
N THR A 98 11.63 3.00 -3.26
CA THR A 98 11.66 3.93 -4.39
C THR A 98 11.22 3.26 -5.70
N GLU A 99 11.71 2.05 -5.96
CA GLU A 99 11.27 1.24 -7.11
C GLU A 99 9.78 0.89 -7.04
N ILE A 100 9.27 0.56 -5.85
CA ILE A 100 7.85 0.30 -5.63
C ILE A 100 7.01 1.56 -5.89
N ILE A 101 7.48 2.75 -5.50
CA ILE A 101 6.78 4.03 -5.78
C ILE A 101 6.63 4.21 -7.30
N GLU A 102 7.72 4.09 -8.05
CA GLU A 102 7.71 4.26 -9.50
C GLU A 102 6.76 3.25 -10.16
N MET A 103 6.85 1.97 -9.78
CA MET A 103 5.94 0.93 -10.27
C MET A 103 4.48 1.25 -9.97
N CYS A 104 4.14 1.54 -8.71
CA CYS A 104 2.76 1.81 -8.32
C CYS A 104 2.20 3.04 -9.05
N ARG A 105 3.03 4.06 -9.32
CA ARG A 105 2.62 5.23 -10.09
C ARG A 105 2.21 4.84 -11.51
N GLU A 106 3.01 4.03 -12.20
CA GLU A 106 2.70 3.54 -13.55
C GLU A 106 1.42 2.70 -13.57
N TYR A 107 1.24 1.78 -12.61
CA TYR A 107 0.03 0.97 -12.51
C TYR A 107 -1.23 1.78 -12.15
N VAL A 108 -1.10 2.81 -11.31
CA VAL A 108 -2.22 3.72 -11.02
C VAL A 108 -2.64 4.47 -12.28
N ASN A 109 -1.70 4.93 -13.09
CA ASN A 109 -1.99 5.60 -14.36
C ASN A 109 -2.67 4.64 -15.35
N LEU A 110 -2.11 3.43 -15.51
CA LEU A 110 -2.71 2.38 -16.33
C LEU A 110 -4.16 2.09 -15.91
N CYS A 111 -4.40 1.87 -14.61
CA CYS A 111 -5.73 1.54 -14.12
C CYS A 111 -6.70 2.71 -14.29
N ARG A 112 -6.26 3.96 -14.10
CA ARG A 112 -7.10 5.15 -14.35
C ARG A 112 -7.53 5.23 -15.83
N LEU A 113 -6.59 5.01 -16.75
CA LEU A 113 -6.87 5.00 -18.19
C LEU A 113 -7.85 3.88 -18.55
N GLU A 114 -7.61 2.64 -18.10
CA GLU A 114 -8.48 1.51 -18.38
C GLU A 114 -9.89 1.66 -17.77
N VAL A 115 -9.99 2.10 -16.52
CA VAL A 115 -11.30 2.35 -15.88
C VAL A 115 -12.07 3.42 -16.64
N THR A 116 -11.40 4.50 -17.06
CA THR A 116 -12.02 5.58 -17.84
C THR A 116 -12.44 5.08 -19.23
N ARG A 117 -11.59 4.29 -19.90
CA ARG A 117 -11.86 3.72 -21.22
C ARG A 117 -13.07 2.78 -21.19
N LYS A 118 -13.19 1.96 -20.14
CA LYS A 118 -14.33 1.03 -19.94
C LYS A 118 -15.64 1.74 -19.57
N ALA A 119 -15.56 2.93 -18.98
CA ALA A 119 -16.73 3.74 -18.64
C ALA A 119 -17.22 4.63 -19.80
N LEU A 120 -16.49 4.68 -20.91
CA LEU A 120 -16.79 5.54 -22.05
C LEU A 120 -17.98 5.00 -22.85
N ASP A 121 -18.79 5.91 -23.40
CA ASP A 121 -19.89 5.53 -24.28
C ASP A 121 -19.37 4.92 -25.60
N PRO A 122 -20.00 3.87 -26.16
CA PRO A 122 -19.59 3.24 -27.41
C PRO A 122 -19.53 4.19 -28.62
N SER A 123 -20.28 5.30 -28.59
CA SER A 123 -20.25 6.32 -29.65
C SER A 123 -18.92 7.07 -29.73
N GLN A 124 -18.13 7.10 -28.66
CA GLN A 124 -16.88 7.86 -28.57
C GLN A 124 -15.66 7.04 -29.03
N LEU A 125 -15.73 6.49 -30.24
CA LEU A 125 -14.71 5.59 -30.78
C LEU A 125 -13.31 6.22 -30.82
N ALA A 126 -13.20 7.48 -31.28
CA ALA A 126 -11.92 8.19 -31.36
C ALA A 126 -11.23 8.26 -29.99
N ARG A 127 -11.99 8.61 -28.94
CA ARG A 127 -11.47 8.73 -27.58
C ARG A 127 -11.10 7.38 -26.98
N ASN A 128 -11.81 6.30 -27.33
CA ASN A 128 -11.44 4.95 -26.92
C ASN A 128 -10.06 4.54 -27.49
N VAL A 129 -9.84 4.82 -28.79
CA VAL A 129 -8.57 4.53 -29.47
C VAL A 129 -7.42 5.38 -28.90
N GLU A 130 -7.65 6.66 -28.61
CA GLU A 130 -6.65 7.52 -27.94
C GLU A 130 -6.24 6.95 -26.57
N LEU A 131 -7.21 6.57 -25.73
CA LEU A 131 -6.93 5.99 -24.41
C LEU A 131 -6.17 4.65 -24.53
N ALA A 132 -6.50 3.84 -25.54
CA ALA A 132 -5.75 2.63 -25.85
C ALA A 132 -4.31 2.91 -26.27
N ALA A 133 -4.06 3.95 -27.06
CA ALA A 133 -2.71 4.37 -27.43
C ALA A 133 -1.92 4.84 -26.19
N TYR A 134 -2.51 5.64 -25.29
CA TYR A 134 -1.84 6.08 -24.06
C TYR A 134 -1.49 4.92 -23.11
N LEU A 135 -2.30 3.86 -23.10
CA LEU A 135 -2.00 2.65 -22.33
C LEU A 135 -0.69 1.99 -22.78
N THR A 136 -0.37 2.02 -24.09
CA THR A 136 0.90 1.48 -24.60
C THR A 136 2.13 2.24 -24.13
N CYS A 137 1.96 3.49 -23.67
CA CYS A 137 3.05 4.30 -23.11
C CYS A 137 3.33 4.01 -21.64
N CYS A 138 2.43 3.31 -20.93
CA CYS A 138 2.61 2.98 -19.52
C CYS A 138 3.70 1.91 -19.36
N LYS A 139 4.69 2.18 -18.50
CA LYS A 139 5.83 1.27 -18.29
C LYS A 139 5.48 0.22 -17.25
N VAL A 140 4.70 -0.78 -17.65
CA VAL A 140 4.37 -1.92 -16.81
C VAL A 140 5.28 -3.10 -17.08
N GLN A 141 5.49 -3.93 -16.05
CA GLN A 141 6.29 -5.13 -16.20
C GLN A 141 5.61 -6.07 -17.21
N PRO A 142 6.38 -6.66 -18.15
CA PRO A 142 5.84 -7.67 -19.03
C PRO A 142 5.31 -8.83 -18.19
N SER A 143 4.08 -9.27 -18.52
CA SER A 143 3.44 -10.44 -17.90
C SER A 143 4.07 -11.73 -18.39
#